data_AF-A0A841E4B1-F1
#
_entry.id   AF-A0A841E4B1-F1
#
_cell.length_a   1.000
_cell.length_b   1.000
_cell.length_c   1.000
_cell.angle_alpha   90.00
_cell.angle_beta   90.00
_cell.angle_gamma   90.00
#
_symmetry.space_group_name_H-M   'P 1'
#
loop_
_entity.id
_entity.type
_entity.pdbx_description
1 polymer ?
#
loop_
_entity_poly.entity_id
_entity_poly.type
_entity_poly.pdbx_seq_one_letter_code
_entity_poly.pdbx_strand_id
1 'polypeptide(L)'
;MSSIVPGPRKKLEEEITAARAGAKPLNASDLNPSAPQHEDLTGLDDWPDTLRTTVETEYARVEALATNRRKTADRTVPDLVRQLGALLDQIADAIQAARKSDPPEASLATVAELLGIPSDEQATGRSARRAAARTLKQLRGQLKDLETAPDHGRLTRLTTFTIRLALVLDRSPAAGGVLAPIALDRYANAIPDAQRDWPFDRKLTSWQDIHRTLDD
;
A
#
# COMPACT_ATOMS: atom_id res chain seq x y z
N MET A 1 -23.04 46.82 -26.43
CA MET A 1 -21.90 46.02 -25.95
C MET A 1 -22.41 44.60 -25.74
N SER A 2 -22.01 43.64 -26.58
CA SER A 2 -22.51 42.26 -26.51
C SER A 2 -21.69 41.48 -25.48
N SER A 3 -22.31 41.07 -24.38
CA SER A 3 -21.68 40.20 -23.38
C SER A 3 -21.56 38.79 -23.95
N ILE A 4 -20.37 38.45 -24.45
CA ILE A 4 -20.04 37.09 -24.86
C ILE A 4 -19.83 36.29 -23.57
N VAL A 5 -20.90 35.65 -23.09
CA VAL A 5 -20.81 34.66 -22.02
C VAL A 5 -19.93 33.52 -22.55
N PRO A 6 -18.79 33.20 -21.93
CA PRO A 6 -17.95 32.11 -22.39
C PRO A 6 -18.74 30.80 -22.33
N GLY A 7 -18.70 30.04 -23.42
CA GLY A 7 -19.36 28.73 -23.48
C GLY A 7 -18.82 27.77 -22.41
N PRO A 8 -19.57 26.71 -22.05
CA PRO A 8 -19.26 25.82 -20.93
C PRO A 8 -17.83 25.27 -20.91
N ARG A 9 -17.27 24.93 -22.08
CA ARG A 9 -15.90 24.44 -22.22
C ARG A 9 -14.84 25.48 -21.89
N LYS A 10 -15.09 26.74 -22.25
CA LYS A 10 -14.13 27.84 -22.07
C LYS A 10 -14.06 28.26 -20.61
N LYS A 11 -15.20 28.24 -19.90
CA LYS A 11 -15.24 28.39 -18.43
C LYS A 11 -14.47 27.28 -17.72
N LEU A 12 -14.65 26.03 -18.15
CA LEU A 12 -13.94 24.87 -17.58
C LEU A 12 -12.43 24.97 -17.74
N GLU A 13 -11.93 25.38 -18.91
CA GLU A 13 -10.49 25.61 -19.13
C GLU A 13 -9.92 26.76 -18.28
N GLU A 14 -10.67 27.84 -18.12
CA GLU A 14 -10.30 28.98 -17.26
C GLU A 14 -10.29 28.57 -15.78
N GLU A 15 -11.27 27.78 -15.34
CA GLU A 15 -11.35 27.21 -14.00
C GLU A 15 -10.20 26.22 -13.73
N ILE A 16 -9.90 25.33 -14.68
CA ILE A 16 -8.74 24.41 -14.62
C ILE A 16 -7.44 25.21 -14.44
N THR A 17 -7.30 26.31 -15.19
CA THR A 17 -6.11 27.16 -15.15
C THR A 17 -6.01 27.90 -13.81
N ALA A 18 -7.13 28.39 -13.26
CA ALA A 18 -7.19 29.03 -11.95
C ALA A 18 -6.87 28.05 -10.80
N ALA A 19 -7.39 26.82 -10.86
CA ALA A 19 -7.08 25.77 -9.89
C ALA A 19 -5.59 25.35 -9.95
N ARG A 20 -5.01 25.30 -11.15
CA ARG A 20 -3.56 25.08 -11.35
C ARG A 20 -2.71 26.21 -10.77
N ALA A 21 -3.25 27.43 -10.68
CA ALA A 21 -2.60 28.61 -10.11
C ALA A 21 -2.82 28.78 -8.59
N GLY A 22 -3.48 27.83 -7.92
CA GLY A 22 -3.66 27.84 -6.46
C GLY A 22 -4.96 28.46 -5.96
N ALA A 23 -5.95 28.69 -6.83
CA ALA A 23 -7.32 28.99 -6.40
C ALA A 23 -8.01 27.75 -5.78
N LYS A 24 -9.25 27.92 -5.30
CA LYS A 24 -10.07 26.87 -4.67
C LYS A 24 -10.00 25.56 -5.48
N PRO A 25 -9.73 24.40 -4.85
CA PRO A 25 -9.69 23.13 -5.56
C PRO A 25 -11.02 22.89 -6.28
N LEU A 26 -10.97 22.58 -7.57
CA LEU A 26 -12.17 22.20 -8.31
C LEU A 26 -12.70 20.86 -7.81
N ASN A 27 -14.02 20.76 -7.71
CA ASN A 27 -14.67 19.55 -7.26
C ASN A 27 -14.36 18.41 -8.26
N ALA A 28 -14.17 17.19 -7.77
CA ALA A 28 -13.76 16.05 -8.60
C ALA A 28 -14.76 15.73 -9.70
N SER A 29 -16.04 15.88 -9.38
CA SER A 29 -17.18 15.79 -10.30
C SER A 29 -17.14 16.81 -11.44
N ASP A 30 -16.48 17.96 -11.26
CA ASP A 30 -16.48 19.05 -12.25
C ASP A 30 -15.36 18.87 -13.30
N LEU A 31 -14.23 18.29 -12.90
CA LEU A 31 -13.06 18.07 -13.76
C LEU A 31 -13.15 16.80 -14.59
N ASN A 32 -13.87 15.80 -14.09
CA ASN A 32 -14.20 14.58 -14.78
C ASN A 32 -15.55 14.09 -14.23
N PRO A 33 -16.68 14.33 -14.90
CA PRO A 33 -18.00 13.90 -14.41
C PRO A 33 -18.13 12.38 -14.24
N SER A 34 -17.20 11.60 -14.79
CA SER A 34 -17.07 10.16 -14.61
C SER A 34 -15.92 9.76 -13.67
N ALA A 35 -15.26 10.69 -12.99
CA ALA A 35 -14.39 10.35 -11.87
C ALA A 35 -15.25 9.79 -10.73
N PRO A 36 -14.88 8.64 -10.14
CA PRO A 36 -15.53 8.14 -8.94
C PRO A 36 -15.55 9.23 -7.87
N GLN A 37 -16.66 9.36 -7.14
CA GLN A 37 -16.68 10.18 -5.93
C GLN A 37 -15.77 9.51 -4.89
N HIS A 38 -15.05 10.31 -4.11
CA HIS A 38 -14.22 9.85 -3.00
C HIS A 38 -15.11 8.99 -2.08
N GLU A 39 -14.99 7.67 -2.16
CA GLU A 39 -15.74 6.77 -1.28
C GLU A 39 -14.93 6.66 0.02
N ASP A 40 -15.54 7.02 1.14
CA ASP A 40 -14.93 6.78 2.45
C ASP A 40 -14.67 5.27 2.58
N LEU A 41 -13.44 4.90 2.90
CA LEU A 41 -13.09 3.48 3.12
C LEU A 41 -13.84 2.97 4.34
N THR A 42 -14.61 1.89 4.18
CA THR A 42 -15.36 1.26 5.27
C THR A 42 -14.70 -0.04 5.71
N GLY A 43 -14.94 -0.47 6.97
CA GLY A 43 -14.48 -1.76 7.46
C GLY A 43 -12.99 -1.82 7.82
N LEU A 44 -12.40 -0.67 8.18
CA LEU A 44 -11.01 -0.54 8.66
C LEU A 44 -10.92 -0.18 10.14
N ASP A 45 -12.05 -0.07 10.84
CA ASP A 45 -12.12 0.50 12.20
C ASP A 45 -11.32 -0.32 13.23
N ASP A 46 -11.25 -1.64 13.05
CA ASP A 46 -10.54 -2.56 13.94
C ASP A 46 -9.07 -2.77 13.56
N TRP A 47 -8.57 -2.06 12.54
CA TRP A 47 -7.20 -2.21 12.07
C TRP A 47 -6.23 -1.37 12.91
N PRO A 48 -4.98 -1.81 13.12
CA PRO A 48 -3.95 -0.98 13.73
C PRO A 48 -3.82 0.38 13.04
N ASP A 49 -3.75 1.46 13.82
CA ASP A 49 -3.77 2.84 13.30
C ASP A 49 -2.76 3.10 12.19
N THR A 50 -1.53 2.62 12.34
CA THR A 50 -0.49 2.79 11.31
C THR A 50 -0.86 2.08 10.01
N LEU A 51 -1.47 0.90 10.09
CA LEU A 51 -1.89 0.13 8.93
C LEU A 51 -3.09 0.79 8.23
N ARG A 52 -4.12 1.16 9.00
CA ARG A 52 -5.31 1.86 8.50
C ARG A 52 -4.93 3.15 7.77
N THR A 53 -4.15 4.02 8.43
CA THR A 53 -3.72 5.30 7.84
C THR A 53 -2.86 5.11 6.60
N THR A 54 -2.05 4.05 6.52
CA THR A 54 -1.30 3.69 5.30
C THR A 54 -2.23 3.36 4.14
N VAL A 55 -3.27 2.56 4.39
CA VAL A 55 -4.27 2.15 3.39
C VAL A 55 -5.04 3.36 2.88
N GLU A 56 -5.51 4.22 3.78
CA GLU A 56 -6.22 5.46 3.44
C GLU A 56 -5.34 6.42 2.61
N THR A 57 -4.07 6.56 2.97
CA THR A 57 -3.14 7.44 2.25
C THR A 57 -2.81 6.88 0.86
N GLU A 58 -2.66 5.56 0.73
CA GLU A 58 -2.50 4.89 -0.56
C GLU A 58 -3.75 5.05 -1.43
N TYR A 59 -4.95 4.92 -0.86
CA TYR A 59 -6.20 5.13 -1.57
C TYR A 59 -6.27 6.53 -2.17
N ALA A 60 -6.03 7.57 -1.35
CA ALA A 60 -6.00 8.95 -1.82
C ALA A 60 -4.98 9.16 -2.95
N ARG A 61 -3.80 8.50 -2.87
CA ARG A 61 -2.79 8.56 -3.92
C ARG A 61 -3.27 7.89 -5.21
N VAL A 62 -3.83 6.68 -5.12
CA VAL A 62 -4.30 5.90 -6.28
C VAL A 62 -5.48 6.58 -6.96
N GLU A 63 -6.42 7.12 -6.19
CA GLU A 63 -7.54 7.90 -6.71
C GLU A 63 -7.07 9.17 -7.44
N ALA A 64 -6.10 9.89 -6.85
CA ALA A 64 -5.49 11.03 -7.50
C ALA A 64 -4.81 10.64 -8.82
N LEU A 65 -4.15 9.48 -8.89
CA LEU A 65 -3.56 8.98 -10.14
C LEU A 65 -4.63 8.58 -11.17
N ALA A 66 -5.68 7.86 -10.74
CA ALA A 66 -6.78 7.43 -11.60
C ALA A 66 -7.54 8.63 -12.21
N THR A 67 -7.60 9.75 -11.50
CA THR A 67 -8.23 11.00 -11.95
C THR A 67 -7.26 11.98 -12.62
N ASN A 68 -6.05 11.53 -13.01
CA ASN A 68 -5.01 12.34 -13.67
C ASN A 68 -4.51 13.56 -12.86
N ARG A 69 -4.60 13.50 -11.52
CA ARG A 69 -4.16 14.54 -10.58
C ARG A 69 -2.78 14.24 -10.02
N ARG A 70 -1.77 14.13 -10.88
CA ARG A 70 -0.40 13.73 -10.49
C ARG A 70 0.20 14.57 -9.36
N LYS A 71 0.06 15.90 -9.39
CA LYS A 71 0.55 16.77 -8.31
C LYS A 71 -0.11 16.48 -6.95
N THR A 72 -1.37 16.05 -6.93
CA THR A 72 -2.06 15.65 -5.71
C THR A 72 -1.49 14.33 -5.21
N ALA A 73 -1.29 13.36 -6.12
CA ALA A 73 -0.62 12.10 -5.79
C ALA A 73 0.81 12.31 -5.28
N ASP A 74 1.57 13.25 -5.85
CA ASP A 74 2.93 13.58 -5.41
C ASP A 74 2.93 14.17 -3.97
N ARG A 75 1.90 14.94 -3.62
CA ARG A 75 1.76 15.54 -2.27
C ARG A 75 1.49 14.52 -1.19
N THR A 76 0.91 13.36 -1.50
CA THR A 76 0.68 12.29 -0.52
C THR A 76 1.91 11.42 -0.30
N VAL A 77 2.92 11.50 -1.18
CA VAL A 77 4.12 10.64 -1.13
C VAL A 77 4.89 10.77 0.19
N PRO A 78 5.19 11.97 0.73
CA PRO A 78 5.93 12.07 1.99
C PRO A 78 5.23 11.39 3.16
N ASP A 79 3.90 11.55 3.26
CA ASP A 79 3.11 10.91 4.31
C ASP A 79 3.07 9.39 4.13
N LEU A 80 2.85 8.90 2.91
CA LEU A 80 2.88 7.47 2.61
C LEU A 80 4.25 6.87 2.92
N VAL A 81 5.34 7.54 2.53
CA VAL A 81 6.71 7.09 2.81
C VAL A 81 6.97 6.99 4.32
N ARG A 82 6.55 7.99 5.09
CA ARG A 82 6.66 7.99 6.55
C ARG A 82 5.89 6.82 7.18
N GLN A 83 4.65 6.60 6.76
CA GLN A 83 3.80 5.52 7.25
C GLN A 83 4.36 4.13 6.88
N LEU A 84 4.83 3.96 5.64
CA LEU A 84 5.53 2.73 5.23
C LEU A 84 6.80 2.50 6.03
N GLY A 85 7.56 3.55 6.36
CA GLY A 85 8.70 3.46 7.26
C GLY A 85 8.31 2.88 8.61
N ALA A 86 7.23 3.39 9.21
CA ALA A 86 6.72 2.89 10.48
C ALA A 86 6.22 1.42 10.39
N LEU A 87 5.53 1.05 9.32
CA LEU A 87 5.13 -0.35 9.10
C LEU A 87 6.34 -1.28 8.95
N LEU A 88 7.40 -0.86 8.24
CA LEU A 88 8.62 -1.65 8.13
C LEU A 88 9.35 -1.83 9.47
N ASP A 89 9.25 -0.85 10.38
CA ASP A 89 9.74 -0.97 11.75
C ASP A 89 8.92 -2.00 12.53
N GLN A 90 7.58 -1.91 12.49
CA GLN A 90 6.68 -2.86 13.14
C GLN A 90 6.87 -4.30 12.63
N ILE A 91 7.04 -4.46 11.31
CA ILE A 91 7.36 -5.76 10.69
C ILE A 91 8.69 -6.31 11.21
N ALA A 92 9.71 -5.46 11.33
CA ALA A 92 11.01 -5.89 11.84
C ALA A 92 10.89 -6.40 13.29
N ASP A 93 10.14 -5.70 14.12
CA ASP A 93 9.92 -6.05 15.52
C ASP A 93 9.11 -7.35 15.65
N ALA A 94 8.05 -7.52 14.86
CA ALA A 94 7.25 -8.74 14.82
C ALA A 94 8.08 -9.98 14.42
N ILE A 95 8.94 -9.85 13.40
CA ILE A 95 9.85 -10.94 12.97
C ILE A 95 10.83 -11.31 14.09
N GLN A 96 11.30 -10.35 14.89
CA GLN A 96 12.17 -10.65 16.04
C GLN A 96 11.40 -11.30 17.20
N ALA A 97 10.16 -10.89 17.44
CA ALA A 97 9.32 -11.44 18.50
C ALA A 97 8.92 -12.91 18.22
N ALA A 98 8.64 -13.25 16.96
CA ALA A 98 8.22 -14.58 16.52
C ALA A 98 9.29 -15.68 16.64
N ARG A 99 10.48 -15.39 17.19
CA ARG A 99 11.58 -16.35 17.40
C ARG A 99 11.26 -17.49 18.37
N LYS A 100 10.11 -17.45 19.04
CA LYS A 100 9.74 -18.33 20.16
C LYS A 100 8.49 -19.18 19.90
N SER A 101 7.90 -19.07 18.72
CA SER A 101 6.58 -19.62 18.45
C SER A 101 6.66 -20.62 17.30
N ASP A 102 6.18 -21.84 17.52
CA ASP A 102 6.00 -22.84 16.47
C ASP A 102 4.52 -22.82 16.04
N PRO A 103 4.19 -22.27 14.86
CA PRO A 103 2.82 -22.23 14.35
C PRO A 103 2.36 -23.62 13.86
N PRO A 104 1.05 -23.91 13.91
CA PRO A 104 0.48 -25.09 13.26
C PRO A 104 0.76 -25.11 11.75
N GLU A 105 0.96 -26.30 11.17
CA GLU A 105 1.21 -26.48 9.73
C GLU A 105 0.06 -25.94 8.85
N ALA A 106 -1.19 -26.11 9.29
CA ALA A 106 -2.36 -25.56 8.60
C ALA A 106 -2.30 -24.02 8.50
N SER A 107 -1.90 -23.34 9.58
CA SER A 107 -1.73 -21.88 9.61
C SER A 107 -0.59 -21.43 8.69
N LEU A 108 0.51 -22.21 8.62
CA LEU A 108 1.60 -21.94 7.68
C LEU A 108 1.14 -22.04 6.22
N ALA A 109 0.36 -23.06 5.87
CA ALA A 109 -0.14 -23.23 4.50
C ALA A 109 -1.05 -22.06 4.08
N THR A 110 -2.02 -21.70 4.93
CA THR A 110 -2.91 -20.56 4.69
C THR A 110 -2.12 -19.25 4.54
N VAL A 111 -1.19 -18.97 5.45
CA VAL A 111 -0.39 -17.74 5.39
C VAL A 111 0.56 -17.73 4.18
N ALA A 112 1.11 -18.87 3.78
CA ALA A 112 1.95 -18.96 2.59
C ALA A 112 1.17 -18.61 1.32
N GLU A 113 -0.05 -19.13 1.18
CA GLU A 113 -0.94 -18.79 0.07
C GLU A 113 -1.24 -17.28 0.03
N LEU A 114 -1.60 -16.69 1.17
CA LEU A 114 -1.89 -15.26 1.27
C LEU A 114 -0.68 -14.38 0.92
N LEU A 115 0.54 -14.82 1.24
CA LEU A 115 1.77 -14.14 0.86
C LEU A 115 2.25 -14.46 -0.57
N GLY A 116 1.56 -15.35 -1.29
CA GLY A 116 1.96 -15.80 -2.63
C GLY A 116 3.25 -16.61 -2.64
N ILE A 117 3.50 -17.38 -1.58
CA ILE A 117 4.66 -18.26 -1.41
C ILE A 117 4.26 -19.68 -1.89
N PRO A 118 4.98 -20.25 -2.86
CA PRO A 118 4.80 -21.64 -3.29
C PRO A 118 5.01 -22.64 -2.15
N SER A 119 4.26 -23.74 -2.14
CA SER A 119 4.31 -24.76 -1.09
C SER A 119 5.66 -25.48 -0.95
N ASP A 120 6.51 -25.43 -1.98
CA ASP A 120 7.85 -26.01 -2.02
C ASP A 120 8.95 -25.05 -1.53
N GLU A 121 8.66 -23.76 -1.35
CA GLU A 121 9.61 -22.79 -0.82
C GLU A 121 9.70 -22.85 0.70
N GLN A 122 10.90 -23.11 1.23
CA GLN A 122 11.16 -23.14 2.67
C GLN A 122 12.30 -22.17 3.03
N ALA A 123 12.02 -21.14 3.85
CA ALA A 123 13.09 -20.47 4.58
C ALA A 123 13.32 -21.18 5.90
N THR A 124 14.43 -21.91 5.99
CA THR A 124 14.84 -22.48 7.27
C THR A 124 16.05 -21.72 7.82
N GLY A 125 15.88 -21.15 9.02
CA GLY A 125 16.98 -20.85 9.93
C GLY A 125 17.40 -19.38 10.11
N ARG A 126 18.56 -19.22 10.76
CA ARG A 126 19.11 -17.92 11.21
C ARG A 126 19.63 -17.07 10.04
N SER A 127 20.10 -17.70 8.97
CA SER A 127 20.57 -17.03 7.74
C SER A 127 19.44 -16.25 7.07
N ALA A 128 18.26 -16.86 6.91
CA ALA A 128 17.09 -16.22 6.32
C ALA A 128 16.65 -14.98 7.09
N ARG A 129 16.63 -15.03 8.42
CA ARG A 129 16.27 -13.84 9.25
C ARG A 129 17.28 -12.71 9.13
N ARG A 130 18.58 -13.02 9.01
CA ARG A 130 19.60 -11.98 8.75
C ARG A 130 19.44 -11.37 7.36
N ALA A 131 19.10 -12.18 6.36
CA ALA A 131 18.78 -11.68 5.03
C ALA A 131 17.55 -10.76 5.08
N ALA A 132 16.46 -11.19 5.73
CA ALA A 132 15.26 -10.39 5.94
C ALA A 132 15.55 -9.03 6.59
N ALA A 133 16.36 -8.98 7.65
CA ALA A 133 16.77 -7.73 8.29
C ALA A 133 17.56 -6.81 7.35
N ARG A 134 18.42 -7.36 6.49
CA ARG A 134 19.12 -6.59 5.45
C ARG A 134 18.15 -6.06 4.40
N THR A 135 17.20 -6.89 3.94
CA THR A 135 16.15 -6.48 3.01
C THR A 135 15.34 -5.32 3.59
N LEU A 136 14.86 -5.43 4.82
CA LEU A 136 14.14 -4.34 5.49
C LEU A 136 14.96 -3.04 5.58
N LYS A 137 16.28 -3.15 5.84
CA LYS A 137 17.18 -1.98 5.81
C LYS A 137 17.29 -1.39 4.40
N GLN A 138 17.34 -2.22 3.35
CA GLN A 138 17.36 -1.77 1.96
C GLN A 138 16.04 -1.08 1.59
N LEU A 139 14.89 -1.63 1.98
CA LEU A 139 13.57 -1.03 1.74
C LEU A 139 13.47 0.37 2.38
N ARG A 140 13.98 0.53 3.61
CA ARG A 140 14.07 1.86 4.24
C ARG A 140 14.95 2.84 3.46
N GLY A 141 16.03 2.36 2.84
CA GLY A 141 16.85 3.17 1.93
C GLY A 141 16.06 3.60 0.70
N GLN A 142 15.36 2.67 0.06
CA GLN A 142 14.53 2.92 -1.11
C GLN A 142 13.40 3.92 -0.83
N LEU A 143 12.82 3.90 0.38
CA LEU A 143 11.79 4.85 0.79
C LEU A 143 12.30 6.30 0.74
N LYS A 144 13.53 6.56 1.18
CA LYS A 144 14.14 7.90 1.12
C LYS A 144 14.34 8.37 -0.32
N ASP A 145 14.73 7.46 -1.21
CA ASP A 145 14.88 7.78 -2.63
C ASP A 145 13.51 8.13 -3.24
N LEU A 146 12.47 7.36 -2.91
CA LEU A 146 11.09 7.56 -3.40
C LEU A 146 10.44 8.84 -2.87
N GLU A 147 10.86 9.33 -1.70
CA GLU A 147 10.40 10.61 -1.15
C GLU A 147 10.86 11.80 -2.01
N THR A 148 12.08 11.73 -2.56
CA THR A 148 12.68 12.83 -3.35
C THR A 148 12.38 12.74 -4.84
N ALA A 149 12.24 11.52 -5.37
CA ALA A 149 11.93 11.25 -6.77
C ALA A 149 10.82 10.19 -6.87
N PRO A 150 9.54 10.61 -6.84
CA PRO A 150 8.42 9.69 -6.80
C PRO A 150 8.32 8.79 -8.04
N ASP A 151 8.55 7.49 -7.84
CA ASP A 151 8.14 6.43 -8.76
C ASP A 151 6.88 5.75 -8.20
N HIS A 152 5.73 6.14 -8.73
CA HIS A 152 4.43 5.62 -8.28
C HIS A 152 4.27 4.12 -8.54
N GLY A 153 4.91 3.55 -9.57
CA GLY A 153 4.84 2.12 -9.85
C GLY A 153 5.62 1.32 -8.80
N ARG A 154 6.80 1.81 -8.41
CA ARG A 154 7.58 1.25 -7.30
C ARG A 154 6.87 1.43 -5.95
N LEU A 155 6.28 2.61 -5.70
CA LEU A 155 5.49 2.86 -4.49
C LEU A 155 4.30 1.92 -4.39
N THR A 156 3.53 1.71 -5.47
CA THR A 156 2.40 0.75 -5.45
C THR A 156 2.87 -0.65 -5.10
N ARG A 157 4.00 -1.11 -5.68
CA ARG A 157 4.57 -2.44 -5.38
C ARG A 157 4.98 -2.55 -3.92
N LEU A 158 5.71 -1.58 -3.39
CA LEU A 158 6.17 -1.57 -2.00
C LEU A 158 5.01 -1.50 -1.02
N THR A 159 4.02 -0.64 -1.30
CA THR A 159 2.84 -0.43 -0.44
C THR A 159 1.98 -1.68 -0.37
N THR A 160 1.66 -2.27 -1.53
CA THR A 160 0.88 -3.52 -1.60
C THR A 160 1.55 -4.66 -0.81
N PHE A 161 2.87 -4.82 -0.98
CA PHE A 161 3.63 -5.83 -0.25
C PHE A 161 3.65 -5.57 1.26
N THR A 162 3.95 -4.33 1.66
CA THR A 162 4.10 -3.95 3.08
C THR A 162 2.78 -4.10 3.84
N ILE A 163 1.66 -3.65 3.24
CA ILE A 163 0.32 -3.79 3.84
C ILE A 163 -0.02 -5.27 4.04
N ARG A 164 0.16 -6.10 3.00
CA ARG A 164 -0.15 -7.54 3.08
C ARG A 164 0.69 -8.25 4.14
N LEU A 165 1.98 -7.93 4.22
CA LEU A 165 2.88 -8.53 5.21
C LEU A 165 2.54 -8.06 6.64
N ALA A 166 2.21 -6.78 6.83
CA ALA A 166 1.80 -6.24 8.11
C ALA A 166 0.50 -6.90 8.61
N LEU A 167 -0.51 -7.05 7.75
CA LEU A 167 -1.76 -7.75 8.07
C LEU A 167 -1.52 -9.18 8.57
N VAL A 168 -0.70 -9.94 7.84
CA VAL A 168 -0.37 -11.32 8.20
C VAL A 168 0.36 -11.39 9.55
N LEU A 169 1.28 -10.47 9.81
CA LEU A 169 2.03 -10.43 11.07
C LEU A 169 1.19 -9.97 12.25
N ASP A 170 0.19 -9.13 12.02
CA ASP A 170 -0.79 -8.69 13.01
C ASP A 170 -1.71 -9.85 13.42
N ARG A 171 -2.30 -10.55 12.44
CA ARG A 171 -3.33 -11.58 12.68
C ARG A 171 -2.78 -12.97 12.95
N SER A 172 -1.65 -13.33 12.33
CA SER A 172 -1.02 -14.64 12.52
C SER A 172 0.47 -14.49 12.80
N PRO A 173 0.87 -13.89 13.95
CA PRO A 173 2.25 -13.50 14.23
C PRO A 173 3.25 -14.67 14.19
N ALA A 174 2.82 -15.88 14.60
CA ALA A 174 3.68 -17.06 14.59
C ALA A 174 3.99 -17.52 13.15
N ALA A 175 2.97 -17.80 12.33
CA ALA A 175 3.16 -18.21 10.93
C ALA A 175 3.74 -17.09 10.07
N GLY A 176 3.27 -15.86 10.26
CA GLY A 176 3.79 -14.67 9.62
C GLY A 176 5.28 -14.46 9.92
N GLY A 177 5.71 -14.63 11.16
CA GLY A 177 7.12 -14.50 11.53
C GLY A 177 8.03 -15.57 10.94
N VAL A 178 7.50 -16.78 10.70
CA VAL A 178 8.22 -17.87 10.01
C VAL A 178 8.34 -17.58 8.51
N LEU A 179 7.28 -17.08 7.88
CA LEU A 179 7.19 -16.91 6.42
C LEU A 179 7.66 -15.53 5.92
N ALA A 180 7.70 -14.51 6.78
CA ALA A 180 8.13 -13.16 6.43
C ALA A 180 9.53 -13.11 5.80
N PRO A 181 10.55 -13.88 6.25
CA PRO A 181 11.83 -13.96 5.56
C PRO A 181 11.73 -14.43 4.11
N ILE A 182 10.85 -15.39 3.79
CA ILE A 182 10.61 -15.87 2.41
C ILE A 182 9.97 -14.75 1.60
N ALA A 183 8.90 -14.15 2.13
CA ALA A 183 8.19 -13.07 1.45
C ALA A 183 9.12 -11.87 1.13
N LEU A 184 10.00 -11.50 2.07
CA LEU A 184 11.00 -10.45 1.88
C LEU A 184 12.05 -10.84 0.83
N ASP A 185 12.51 -12.09 0.80
CA ASP A 185 13.45 -12.56 -0.21
C ASP A 185 12.82 -12.54 -1.61
N ARG A 186 11.59 -13.03 -1.75
CA ARG A 186 10.82 -12.94 -3.01
C ARG A 186 10.65 -11.50 -3.47
N TYR A 187 10.34 -10.59 -2.55
CA TYR A 187 10.27 -9.16 -2.86
C TYR A 187 11.62 -8.63 -3.35
N ALA A 188 12.72 -8.96 -2.66
CA ALA A 188 14.07 -8.51 -3.03
C ALA A 188 14.49 -9.02 -4.42
N ASN A 189 14.12 -10.26 -4.76
CA ASN A 189 14.39 -10.89 -6.05
C ASN A 189 13.43 -10.46 -7.17
N ALA A 190 12.64 -9.41 -6.95
CA ALA A 190 11.70 -8.87 -7.93
C ALA A 190 10.69 -9.88 -8.47
N ILE A 191 10.35 -10.92 -7.68
CA ILE A 191 9.31 -11.87 -8.05
C ILE A 191 7.98 -11.12 -8.23
N PRO A 192 7.22 -11.39 -9.32
CA PRO A 192 5.95 -10.73 -9.55
C PRO A 192 4.99 -10.91 -8.38
N ASP A 193 4.43 -9.81 -7.90
CA ASP A 193 3.37 -9.83 -6.90
C ASP A 193 2.02 -9.86 -7.60
N ALA A 194 1.24 -10.92 -7.38
CA ALA A 194 -0.05 -11.11 -8.02
C ALA A 194 -1.03 -9.96 -7.77
N GLN A 195 -0.94 -9.29 -6.61
CA GLN A 195 -1.82 -8.18 -6.27
C GLN A 195 -1.35 -6.85 -6.84
N ARG A 196 -0.09 -6.71 -7.30
CA ARG A 196 0.48 -5.41 -7.71
C ARG A 196 -0.41 -4.66 -8.70
N ASP A 197 -0.85 -5.36 -9.74
CA ASP A 197 -1.59 -4.78 -10.86
C ASP A 197 -3.11 -4.84 -10.66
N TRP A 198 -3.57 -5.28 -9.48
CA TRP A 198 -4.99 -5.25 -9.15
C TRP A 198 -5.48 -3.81 -8.91
N PRO A 199 -6.73 -3.52 -9.29
CA PRO A 199 -7.45 -2.35 -8.82
C PRO A 199 -7.47 -2.26 -7.28
N PHE A 200 -7.55 -1.04 -6.74
CA PHE A 200 -7.47 -0.82 -5.29
C PHE A 200 -8.63 -1.47 -4.53
N ASP A 201 -9.85 -1.38 -5.04
CA ASP A 201 -11.05 -2.02 -4.49
C ASP A 201 -10.87 -3.54 -4.34
N ARG A 202 -10.26 -4.19 -5.35
CA ARG A 202 -9.95 -5.61 -5.30
C ARG A 202 -8.85 -5.93 -4.28
N LYS A 203 -7.84 -5.06 -4.14
CA LYS A 203 -6.81 -5.20 -3.10
C LYS A 203 -7.42 -5.07 -1.71
N LEU A 204 -8.23 -4.03 -1.49
CA LEU A 204 -8.89 -3.75 -0.24
C LEU A 204 -9.77 -4.92 0.20
N THR A 205 -10.60 -5.45 -0.70
CA THR A 205 -11.44 -6.63 -0.43
C THR A 205 -10.59 -7.82 0.01
N SER A 206 -9.52 -8.11 -0.73
CA SER A 206 -8.57 -9.18 -0.39
C SER A 206 -7.91 -8.96 0.98
N TRP A 207 -7.52 -7.73 1.30
CA TRP A 207 -6.90 -7.40 2.58
C TRP A 207 -7.89 -7.51 3.76
N GLN A 208 -9.14 -7.10 3.56
CA GLN A 208 -10.22 -7.28 4.53
C GLN A 208 -10.56 -8.76 4.73
N ASP A 209 -10.52 -9.56 3.67
CA ASP A 209 -10.72 -11.01 3.77
C ASP A 209 -9.56 -11.68 4.52
N ILE A 210 -8.30 -11.29 4.26
CA ILE A 210 -7.13 -11.74 5.06
C ILE A 210 -7.34 -11.41 6.53
N HIS A 211 -7.73 -10.18 6.81
CA HIS A 211 -7.93 -9.69 8.17
C HIS A 211 -9.02 -10.50 8.90
N ARG A 212 -10.11 -10.85 8.21
CA ARG A 212 -11.23 -11.62 8.78
C ARG A 212 -10.91 -13.11 8.91
N THR A 213 -10.23 -13.70 7.93
CA THR A 213 -9.99 -15.15 7.88
C THR A 213 -8.90 -15.62 8.82
N LEU A 214 -7.96 -14.75 9.19
CA LEU A 214 -6.90 -15.08 10.14
C LEU A 214 -7.30 -14.82 11.61
N ASP A 215 -8.50 -14.30 11.86
CA ASP A 215 -9.08 -14.12 13.21
C ASP A 215 -9.75 -15.39 13.76
N ASP A 216 -10.10 -16.34 12.89
CA ASP A 216 -10.74 -17.63 13.23
C ASP A 216 -9.72 -18.79 13.34
#